data_AF-A0A7X2MUE8-F1
#
_entry.id   AF-A0A7X2MUE8-F1
#
_cell.length_a   1.000
_cell.length_b   1.000
_cell.length_c   1.000
_cell.angle_alpha   90.00
_cell.angle_beta   90.00
_cell.angle_gamma   90.00
#
_symmetry.space_group_name_H-M   'P 1'
#
loop_
_entity.id
_entity.type
_entity.pdbx_description
1 polymer ?
#
loop_
_entity_poly.entity_id
_entity_poly.type
_entity_poly.pdbx_seq_one_letter_code
_entity_poly.pdbx_strand_id
1 'polypeptide(L)'
;MNNALLQEILDQVRPLIHQGKVADYIPALADVAADHLAIAVCLRDGTLFQAGDAEMRFSIQSISKALSLTVALTRYEDSEIWQRVGK
;
A
#
# COMPACT_ATOMS: atom_id res chain seq x y z
N MET A 1 -10.69 5.89 17.42
CA MET A 1 -9.52 5.21 16.84
C MET A 1 -8.29 5.69 17.59
N ASN A 2 -7.32 4.83 17.92
CA ASN A 2 -6.05 5.23 18.52
C ASN A 2 -4.93 4.30 18.02
N ASN A 3 -3.67 4.68 18.24
CA ASN A 3 -2.53 3.88 17.78
C ASN A 3 -2.43 2.53 18.50
N ALA A 4 -2.90 2.43 19.75
CA ALA A 4 -2.88 1.19 20.52
C ALA A 4 -3.77 0.10 19.90
N LEU A 5 -4.96 0.48 19.42
CA LEU A 5 -5.86 -0.42 18.68
C LEU A 5 -5.21 -0.92 17.39
N LEU A 6 -4.52 -0.04 16.64
CA LEU A 6 -3.81 -0.45 15.44
C LEU A 6 -2.67 -1.41 15.77
N GLN A 7 -1.93 -1.17 16.85
CA GLN A 7 -0.88 -2.06 17.32
C GLN A 7 -1.44 -3.44 17.71
N GLU A 8 -2.57 -3.49 18.41
CA GLU A 8 -3.24 -4.75 18.76
C GLU A 8 -3.61 -5.57 17.52
N ILE A 9 -4.11 -4.92 16.47
CA ILE A 9 -4.38 -5.58 15.18
C ILE A 9 -3.10 -6.16 14.59
N LEU A 10 -2.00 -5.40 14.59
CA LEU A 10 -0.71 -5.88 14.10
C LEU A 10 -0.24 -7.10 14.90
N ASP A 11 -0.38 -7.08 16.22
CA ASP A 11 0.02 -8.18 17.10
C ASP A 11 -0.81 -9.44 16.83
N GLN A 12 -2.12 -9.29 16.57
CA GLN A 12 -3.00 -10.41 16.22
C GLN A 12 -2.64 -11.07 14.87
N VAL A 13 -2.21 -10.28 13.88
CA VAL A 13 -1.89 -10.81 12.53
C VAL A 13 -0.42 -11.18 12.35
N ARG A 14 0.48 -10.70 13.21
CA ARG A 14 1.93 -10.98 13.15
C ARG A 14 2.27 -12.48 13.06
N PRO A 15 1.56 -13.40 13.76
CA PRO A 15 1.80 -14.85 13.60
C PRO A 15 1.55 -15.39 12.18
N LEU A 16 0.83 -14.64 11.34
CA LEU A 16 0.50 -15.05 9.96
C LEU A 16 1.58 -14.66 8.94
N ILE A 17 2.55 -13.82 9.31
CA ILE A 17 3.54 -13.22 8.38
C ILE A 17 4.26 -14.26 7.51
N HIS A 18 4.57 -15.43 8.05
CA HIS A 18 5.32 -16.48 7.33
C HIS A 18 4.43 -17.44 6.51
N GLN A 19 3.13 -17.19 6.42
CA GLN A 19 2.25 -17.94 5.51
C GLN A 19 2.35 -17.44 4.06
N GLY A 20 2.92 -16.25 3.85
CA GLY A 20 3.23 -15.69 2.53
C GLY A 20 4.70 -15.80 2.15
N LYS A 21 5.02 -15.38 0.93
CA LYS A 21 6.40 -15.27 0.43
C LYS A 21 6.62 -13.89 -0.19
N VAL A 22 7.71 -13.23 0.18
CA VAL A 22 8.14 -11.99 -0.47
C VAL A 22 8.44 -12.24 -1.95
N ALA A 23 8.11 -11.28 -2.80
CA ALA A 23 8.38 -11.36 -4.24
C ALA A 23 9.89 -11.47 -4.50
N ASP A 24 10.32 -12.54 -5.17
CA ASP A 24 11.73 -12.86 -5.41
C ASP A 24 12.15 -12.69 -6.88
N TYR A 25 11.21 -12.44 -7.78
CA TYR A 25 11.48 -12.19 -9.20
C TYR A 25 12.10 -10.81 -9.49
N ILE A 26 12.04 -9.88 -8.52
CA ILE A 26 12.74 -8.58 -8.56
C ILE A 26 13.82 -8.62 -7.48
N PRO A 27 15.11 -8.58 -7.82
CA PRO A 27 16.20 -8.71 -6.85
C PRO A 27 16.10 -7.74 -5.67
N ALA A 28 15.77 -6.47 -5.94
CA ALA A 28 15.62 -5.45 -4.90
C ALA A 28 14.44 -5.68 -3.93
N LEU A 29 13.48 -6.54 -4.28
CA LEU A 29 12.41 -6.94 -3.38
C LEU A 29 12.73 -8.24 -2.62
N ALA A 30 13.55 -9.11 -3.21
CA ALA A 30 13.93 -10.39 -2.62
C ALA A 30 14.70 -10.23 -1.30
N ASP A 31 15.46 -9.14 -1.17
CA ASP A 31 16.28 -8.84 0.01
C ASP A 31 15.50 -8.13 1.14
N VAL A 32 14.20 -7.85 0.94
CA VAL A 32 13.37 -7.18 1.95
C VAL A 32 12.91 -8.19 3.01
N ALA A 33 13.09 -7.83 4.29
CA ALA A 33 12.68 -8.69 5.39
C ALA A 33 11.15 -8.86 5.44
N ALA A 34 10.70 -10.10 5.58
CA ALA A 34 9.28 -10.45 5.52
C ALA A 34 8.48 -9.99 6.75
N ASP A 35 9.17 -9.64 7.84
CA ASP A 35 8.61 -9.26 9.13
C ASP A 35 8.16 -7.79 9.23
N HIS A 36 8.50 -6.98 8.23
CA HIS A 36 8.03 -5.61 8.10
C HIS A 36 6.50 -5.57 7.97
N LEU A 37 5.85 -4.91 8.91
CA LEU A 37 4.39 -4.82 8.95
C LEU A 37 3.96 -3.49 9.57
N ALA A 38 3.07 -2.79 8.88
CA ALA A 38 2.57 -1.49 9.29
C ALA A 38 1.13 -1.26 8.85
N ILE A 39 0.46 -0.35 9.56
CA ILE A 39 -0.85 0.16 9.18
C ILE A 39 -0.94 1.65 9.52
N ALA A 40 -1.55 2.42 8.62
CA ALA A 40 -1.84 3.83 8.81
C ALA A 40 -3.28 4.14 8.36
N VAL A 41 -3.98 4.96 9.13
CA VAL A 41 -5.35 5.41 8.87
C VAL A 41 -5.38 6.94 8.96
N CYS A 42 -5.66 7.59 7.84
CA CYS A 42 -5.86 9.04 7.76
C CYS A 42 -7.36 9.34 7.67
N LEU A 43 -7.87 10.13 8.62
CA LEU A 43 -9.26 10.58 8.64
C LEU A 43 -9.46 11.80 7.72
N ARG A 44 -10.72 12.12 7.41
CA ARG A 44 -11.08 13.25 6.54
C ARG A 44 -10.59 14.62 7.05
N ASP A 45 -10.40 14.75 8.35
CA ASP A 45 -9.89 15.97 8.99
C ASP A 45 -8.35 16.04 9.02
N GLY A 46 -7.66 15.04 8.45
CA GLY A 46 -6.21 14.94 8.44
C GLY A 46 -5.61 14.25 9.68
N THR A 47 -6.44 13.82 10.65
CA THR A 47 -5.95 13.05 11.79
C THR A 47 -5.36 11.73 11.32
N LEU A 48 -4.09 11.49 11.67
CA LEU A 48 -3.35 10.28 11.30
C LEU A 48 -3.17 9.37 12.52
N PHE A 49 -3.58 8.12 12.38
CA PHE A 49 -3.25 7.03 13.29
C PHE A 49 -2.33 6.05 12.59
N GLN A 50 -1.29 5.58 13.27
CA GLN A 50 -0.35 4.62 12.68
C GLN A 50 0.29 3.72 13.74
N ALA A 51 0.71 2.53 13.31
CA ALA A 51 1.41 1.54 14.13
C ALA A 51 2.34 0.67 13.28
N GLY A 52 3.29 -0.02 13.93
CA GLY A 52 4.32 -0.83 13.27
C GLY A 52 5.35 0.01 12.50
N ASP A 53 5.86 -0.53 11.40
CA ASP A 53 6.92 0.08 10.59
C ASP A 53 6.40 1.19 9.64
N ALA A 54 5.43 2.00 10.08
CA ALA A 54 4.65 2.90 9.21
C ALA A 54 5.47 3.99 8.50
N GLU A 55 6.65 4.34 9.04
CA GLU A 55 7.56 5.31 8.43
C GLU A 55 8.57 4.67 7.46
N MET A 56 8.59 3.33 7.37
CA MET A 56 9.48 2.62 6.45
C MET A 56 9.00 2.79 5.01
N ARG A 57 9.89 3.30 4.16
CA ARG A 57 9.58 3.49 2.74
C ARG A 57 9.66 2.15 2.00
N PHE A 58 8.72 1.94 1.09
CA PHE A 58 8.71 0.82 0.16
C PHE A 58 8.24 1.27 -1.23
N SER A 59 8.52 0.46 -2.26
CA SER A 59 8.01 0.72 -3.60
C SER A 59 6.50 0.46 -3.64
N ILE A 60 5.73 1.41 -4.16
CA ILE A 60 4.26 1.30 -4.24
C ILE A 60 3.78 0.26 -5.27
N GLN A 61 4.66 -0.24 -6.15
CA GLN A 61 4.34 -1.29 -7.14
C GLN A 61 3.03 -0.99 -7.90
N SER A 62 2.12 -1.98 -8.02
CA SER A 62 0.86 -1.81 -8.77
C SER A 62 -0.10 -0.75 -8.19
N ILE A 63 0.10 -0.26 -6.96
CA ILE A 63 -0.67 0.88 -6.43
C ILE A 63 -0.46 2.12 -7.31
N SER A 64 0.73 2.27 -7.91
CA SER A 64 1.04 3.36 -8.84
C SER A 64 0.08 3.46 -10.03
N LYS A 65 -0.53 2.35 -10.46
CA LYS A 65 -1.42 2.31 -11.63
C LYS A 65 -2.68 3.14 -11.41
N ALA A 66 -3.26 3.08 -10.21
CA ALA A 66 -4.45 3.87 -9.87
C ALA A 66 -4.14 5.37 -9.90
N LEU A 67 -3.01 5.78 -9.30
CA LEU A 67 -2.57 7.18 -9.30
C LEU A 67 -2.24 7.67 -10.72
N SER A 68 -1.60 6.81 -11.52
CA SER A 68 -1.26 7.11 -12.91
C SER A 68 -2.52 7.26 -13.77
N LEU A 69 -3.54 6.44 -13.52
CA LEU A 69 -4.84 6.55 -14.16
C LEU A 69 -5.54 7.86 -13.79
N THR A 70 -5.56 8.25 -12.51
CA THR A 70 -6.12 9.55 -12.09
C THR A 70 -5.46 10.71 -12.84
N VAL A 71 -4.13 10.67 -12.96
CA VAL A 71 -3.36 11.68 -13.68
C VAL A 71 -3.62 11.65 -15.20
N ALA A 72 -3.89 10.48 -15.79
CA ALA A 72 -4.28 10.38 -17.19
C ALA A 72 -5.69 10.94 -17.44
N LEU A 73 -6.63 10.70 -16.51
CA LEU A 73 -8.00 11.22 -16.57
C LEU A 73 -8.05 12.76 -16.49
N THR A 74 -7.04 13.42 -15.94
CA THR A 74 -6.95 14.90 -15.99
C THR A 74 -6.37 15.44 -17.29
N ARG A 75 -5.88 14.58 -18.20
CA ARG A 75 -5.17 14.96 -19.42
C ARG A 75 -5.87 14.57 -20.72
N TYR A 76 -6.80 13.62 -20.65
CA TYR A 76 -7.54 13.10 -21.79
C TYR A 76 -9.03 13.15 -21.50
N GLU A 77 -9.84 13.24 -22.54
CA GLU A 77 -11.27 13.08 -22.41
C GLU A 77 -11.64 11.63 -22.06
N ASP A 78 -12.78 11.44 -21.39
CA ASP A 78 -13.26 10.12 -20.97
C ASP A 78 -13.33 9.14 -22.15
N SER A 79 -13.83 9.59 -23.30
CA SER A 79 -13.94 8.76 -24.50
C SER A 79 -12.58 8.34 -25.09
N GLU A 80 -11.54 9.13 -24.92
CA GLU A 80 -10.21 8.84 -25.47
C GLU A 80 -9.45 7.81 -24.63
N ILE A 81 -9.55 7.91 -23.31
CA ILE A 81 -8.82 7.01 -22.42
C ILE A 81 -9.36 5.59 -22.49
N TRP A 82 -10.70 5.43 -22.54
CA TRP A 82 -11.35 4.11 -22.57
C TRP A 82 -11.23 3.40 -23.93
N GLN A 83 -10.76 4.08 -24.97
CA GLN A 83 -10.34 3.42 -26.22
C GLN A 83 -8.98 2.74 -26.09
N ARG A 84 -8.14 3.16 -25.13
CA ARG A 84 -6.77 2.66 -24.93
C ARG A 84 -6.67 1.62 -23.83
N VAL A 85 -7.54 1.69 -22.83
CA VAL A 85 -7.60 0.77 -21.69
C VAL A 85 -9.04 0.32 -21.45
N GLY A 86 -9.23 -0.94 -21.07
CA GLY A 86 -10.55 -1.47 -20.72
C GLY A 86 -11.15 -0.73 -19.52
N LYS A 87 -12.47 -0.64 -19.48
CA LYS A 87 -13.23 -0.05 -18.37
C LYS A 87 -13.64 -1.13 -17.37
#